data_AF-W0EB76-F1
#
_entry.id   AF-W0EB76-F1
#
_cell.length_a   1.000
_cell.length_b   1.000
_cell.length_c   1.000
_cell.angle_alpha   90.00
_cell.angle_beta   90.00
_cell.angle_gamma   90.00
#
_symmetry.space_group_name_H-M   'P 1'
#
loop_
_entity.id
_entity.type
_entity.pdbx_description
1 polymer ?
#
loop_
_entity_poly.entity_id
_entity_poly.type
_entity_poly.pdbx_seq_one_letter_code
_entity_poly.pdbx_strand_id
1 'polypeptide(L)'
;MKPTFTKKVAPILAVTLLLGSIWVSPALAEENSIANTLTSLSQLKMSELPKDPAERLGGVDRYETAAQIAEAGWADNSSDYAVLSAGMDENLVDALTAAPLAHLRKAPILLTEGDTLNSYTEKELKRLGVKTVYVTSGSGVIKSSVLDTLENGLGLKVVPLGGQDRFETSLNIAKELGSFDQVIVSTAYNNADALSVAAIAASQGIPIFLSEADQLPQSVKEYLKTKQIKQSYVLGGEGALSSVVEQALTNPKRLGGSDRFGTNVKIIEAFAGVIQGKKLYLASGNDNNLVDALAGSSLASQTSSAIFLIDNQTLPAGTRDFIKTNFFPIVPADLVALGGKPVVPDQVLEDMSSMALYAQDGAMVGSAQANLPEILNDNGVVTGNNVTVNGLSTPYNLYIEGNNVTLKNVTVQGGIIINPGAQGEIRMDNVKAKSILVLSGGPDGIQIANSEIATLIVESTSQVGVTVTTGTTIENTVASAQATLDASGGSFGKVVISKLAQTEPNIELQGTFDDQGVAVVEGVVTNTSPNRIPVLYVVSLNPEQKVELKGNYDQIVVVTPSNVTFNEGSAIKMIANKDANLTVDSSIVLEGITRQ
;
A
#
# COMPACT_ATOMS: atom_id res chain seq x y z
N MET A 1 -20.61 57.17 -28.73
CA MET A 1 -21.35 55.94 -28.35
C MET A 1 -20.44 54.76 -28.64
N LYS A 2 -19.85 54.17 -27.59
CA LYS A 2 -19.07 52.92 -27.68
C LYS A 2 -20.06 51.75 -27.59
N PRO A 3 -19.95 50.70 -28.41
CA PRO A 3 -20.63 49.45 -28.11
C PRO A 3 -19.84 48.71 -27.04
N THR A 4 -20.49 48.47 -25.91
CA THR A 4 -20.07 47.55 -24.86
C THR A 4 -20.10 46.12 -25.38
N PHE A 5 -18.93 45.49 -25.53
CA PHE A 5 -18.82 44.03 -25.57
C PHE A 5 -18.72 43.52 -24.13
N THR A 6 -19.85 43.08 -23.58
CA THR A 6 -19.87 42.24 -22.38
C THR A 6 -19.29 40.88 -22.72
N LYS A 7 -18.01 40.64 -22.42
CA LYS A 7 -17.46 39.28 -22.31
C LYS A 7 -18.12 38.62 -21.10
N LYS A 8 -19.13 37.79 -21.34
CA LYS A 8 -19.47 36.70 -20.41
C LYS A 8 -18.35 35.65 -20.53
N VAL A 9 -17.32 35.76 -19.71
CA VAL A 9 -16.41 34.63 -19.46
C VAL A 9 -17.16 33.69 -18.52
N ALA A 10 -17.54 32.52 -19.03
CA ALA A 10 -18.41 31.58 -18.33
C ALA A 10 -17.71 30.93 -17.12
N PRO A 11 -18.46 30.50 -16.08
CA PRO A 11 -17.93 29.88 -14.85
C PRO A 11 -17.34 28.46 -15.02
N ILE A 12 -17.29 27.96 -16.26
CA ILE A 12 -16.98 26.56 -16.59
C ILE A 12 -15.49 26.24 -16.36
N LEU A 13 -14.60 27.23 -16.51
CA LEU A 13 -13.13 27.04 -16.47
C LEU A 13 -12.57 26.81 -15.06
N ALA A 14 -13.15 27.45 -14.03
CA ALA A 14 -12.71 27.29 -12.64
C ALA A 14 -13.07 25.91 -12.08
N VAL A 15 -14.16 25.31 -12.56
CA VAL A 15 -14.62 23.98 -12.15
C VAL A 15 -13.74 22.89 -12.79
N THR A 16 -13.34 23.03 -14.06
CA THR A 16 -12.49 22.06 -14.78
C THR A 16 -11.03 22.06 -14.31
N LEU A 17 -10.46 23.23 -13.94
CA LEU A 17 -9.09 23.32 -13.39
C LEU A 17 -8.98 22.75 -11.95
N LEU A 18 -10.00 22.96 -11.12
CA LEU A 18 -10.06 22.30 -9.81
C LEU A 18 -10.20 20.78 -9.98
N LEU A 19 -11.03 20.33 -10.92
CA LEU A 19 -11.20 18.91 -11.18
C LEU A 19 -9.88 18.28 -11.66
N GLY A 20 -9.15 18.85 -12.61
CA GLY A 20 -7.89 18.26 -13.09
C GLY A 20 -6.80 18.09 -12.01
N SER A 21 -6.60 19.10 -11.15
CA SER A 21 -5.60 19.03 -10.07
C SER A 21 -6.03 18.14 -8.90
N ILE A 22 -7.31 18.17 -8.53
CA ILE A 22 -7.89 17.30 -7.49
C ILE A 22 -8.05 15.86 -7.99
N TRP A 23 -8.24 15.64 -9.29
CA TRP A 23 -8.42 14.32 -9.89
C TRP A 23 -7.09 13.60 -10.13
N VAL A 24 -6.06 14.34 -10.56
CA VAL A 24 -4.74 13.76 -10.83
C VAL A 24 -3.97 13.49 -9.53
N SER A 25 -4.13 14.29 -8.47
CA SER A 25 -3.38 14.08 -7.21
C SER A 25 -3.64 12.72 -6.51
N PRO A 26 -4.89 12.24 -6.38
CA PRO A 26 -5.19 10.90 -5.85
C PRO A 26 -4.68 9.78 -6.75
N ALA A 27 -4.84 9.91 -8.06
CA ALA A 27 -4.32 8.94 -9.03
C ALA A 27 -2.80 8.81 -8.91
N LEU A 28 -2.07 9.94 -8.89
CA LEU A 28 -0.61 9.98 -8.71
C LEU A 28 -0.13 9.46 -7.34
N ALA A 29 -0.93 9.62 -6.28
CA ALA A 29 -0.63 9.08 -4.96
C ALA A 29 -0.74 7.55 -4.92
N GLU A 30 -1.70 6.98 -5.67
CA GLU A 30 -1.76 5.55 -5.93
C GLU A 30 -0.56 5.10 -6.77
N GLU A 31 -0.20 5.81 -7.84
CA GLU A 31 0.88 5.46 -8.79
C GLU A 31 2.25 5.08 -8.15
N ASN A 32 2.75 5.86 -7.18
CA ASN A 32 4.07 5.61 -6.57
C ASN A 32 4.14 4.32 -5.74
N SER A 33 3.00 3.87 -5.19
CA SER A 33 2.92 2.60 -4.43
C SER A 33 2.82 1.38 -5.35
N ILE A 34 2.32 1.56 -6.57
CA ILE A 34 2.01 0.47 -7.51
C ILE A 34 3.25 0.16 -8.37
N ALA A 35 4.05 1.15 -8.80
CA ALA A 35 5.20 0.99 -9.71
C ALA A 35 6.25 -0.09 -9.35
N ASN A 36 6.71 -0.13 -8.09
CA ASN A 36 7.70 -1.13 -7.64
C ASN A 36 7.09 -2.55 -7.56
N THR A 37 5.81 -2.64 -7.23
CA THR A 37 5.04 -3.88 -7.13
C THR A 37 4.77 -4.45 -8.54
N LEU A 38 4.42 -3.59 -9.50
CA LEU A 38 4.11 -3.96 -10.89
C LEU A 38 5.32 -4.50 -11.66
N THR A 39 6.49 -3.89 -11.48
CA THR A 39 7.72 -4.35 -12.14
C THR A 39 8.03 -5.80 -11.75
N SER A 40 7.89 -6.16 -10.46
CA SER A 40 8.03 -7.56 -10.04
C SER A 40 6.93 -8.46 -10.60
N LEU A 41 5.67 -8.00 -10.63
CA LEU A 41 4.54 -8.78 -11.13
C LEU A 41 4.68 -9.14 -12.63
N SER A 42 5.17 -8.22 -13.46
CA SER A 42 5.34 -8.44 -14.90
C SER A 42 6.32 -9.58 -15.26
N GLN A 43 7.26 -9.89 -14.37
CA GLN A 43 8.24 -10.95 -14.53
C GLN A 43 7.82 -12.26 -13.84
N LEU A 44 6.68 -12.27 -13.14
CA LEU A 44 6.22 -13.45 -12.43
C LEU A 44 5.76 -14.52 -13.39
N LYS A 45 6.29 -15.71 -13.16
CA LYS A 45 5.68 -16.97 -13.59
C LYS A 45 5.24 -17.68 -12.33
N MET A 46 3.96 -17.99 -12.21
CA MET A 46 3.42 -18.60 -10.97
C MET A 46 4.03 -19.97 -10.72
N SER A 47 4.39 -20.67 -11.79
CA SER A 47 5.11 -21.95 -11.73
C SER A 47 6.52 -21.86 -11.13
N GLU A 48 7.14 -20.67 -11.14
CA GLU A 48 8.52 -20.41 -10.71
C GLU A 48 8.60 -19.66 -9.37
N LEU A 49 7.47 -19.39 -8.71
CA LEU A 49 7.47 -18.74 -7.39
C LEU A 49 8.32 -19.52 -6.37
N PRO A 50 9.14 -18.84 -5.55
CA PRO A 50 9.86 -19.48 -4.48
C PRO A 50 8.92 -20.29 -3.59
N LYS A 51 9.27 -21.57 -3.38
CA LYS A 51 8.53 -22.49 -2.51
C LYS A 51 9.20 -22.65 -1.14
N ASP A 52 10.22 -21.86 -0.88
CA ASP A 52 10.88 -21.86 0.42
C ASP A 52 9.83 -21.53 1.49
N PRO A 53 9.82 -22.27 2.60
CA PRO A 53 8.81 -22.11 3.62
C PRO A 53 8.91 -20.72 4.26
N ALA A 54 7.81 -20.30 4.89
CA ALA A 54 7.79 -19.11 5.73
C ALA A 54 8.91 -19.14 6.78
N GLU A 55 9.50 -17.98 7.02
CA GLU A 55 10.49 -17.79 8.06
C GLU A 55 9.78 -17.77 9.43
N ARG A 56 10.38 -18.40 10.43
CA ARG A 56 9.88 -18.40 11.80
C ARG A 56 10.94 -17.88 12.74
N LEU A 57 10.60 -16.83 13.47
CA LEU A 57 11.40 -16.23 14.52
C LEU A 57 10.68 -16.48 15.84
N GLY A 58 11.04 -17.57 16.53
CA GLY A 58 10.32 -18.03 17.72
C GLY A 58 11.14 -19.04 18.53
N GLY A 59 11.31 -18.74 19.81
CA GLY A 59 12.02 -19.58 20.78
C GLY A 59 11.09 -20.39 21.69
N VAL A 60 11.69 -21.00 22.72
CA VAL A 60 10.97 -21.74 23.79
C VAL A 60 10.13 -20.81 24.66
N ASP A 61 10.51 -19.54 24.73
CA ASP A 61 9.81 -18.48 25.44
C ASP A 61 9.96 -17.12 24.73
N ARG A 62 9.30 -16.10 25.26
CA ARG A 62 9.33 -14.73 24.73
C ARG A 62 10.73 -14.10 24.71
N TYR A 63 11.61 -14.46 25.63
CA TYR A 63 12.95 -13.89 25.74
C TYR A 63 13.86 -14.44 24.64
N GLU A 64 13.80 -15.75 24.40
CA GLU A 64 14.48 -16.36 23.26
C GLU A 64 13.88 -15.89 21.93
N THR A 65 12.55 -15.75 21.81
CA THR A 65 11.93 -15.18 20.61
C THR A 65 12.48 -13.79 20.30
N ALA A 66 12.58 -12.89 21.29
CA ALA A 66 13.16 -11.58 21.09
C ALA A 66 14.65 -11.63 20.68
N ALA A 67 15.41 -12.58 21.22
CA ALA A 67 16.80 -12.79 20.82
C ALA A 67 16.92 -13.30 19.37
N GLN A 68 16.06 -14.23 18.93
CA GLN A 68 16.05 -14.70 17.53
C GLN A 68 15.63 -13.60 16.55
N ILE A 69 14.70 -12.73 16.94
CA ILE A 69 14.34 -11.54 16.16
C ILE A 69 15.54 -10.60 16.02
N ALA A 70 16.31 -10.40 17.11
CA ALA A 70 17.53 -9.61 17.08
C ALA A 70 18.62 -10.26 16.21
N GLU A 71 18.78 -11.58 16.25
CA GLU A 71 19.70 -12.31 15.39
C GLU A 71 19.37 -12.16 13.90
N ALA A 72 18.08 -12.27 13.55
CA ALA A 72 17.61 -12.14 12.17
C ALA A 72 17.79 -10.71 11.60
N GLY A 73 17.65 -9.69 12.44
CA GLY A 73 17.70 -8.29 12.01
C GLY A 73 19.06 -7.60 12.10
N TRP A 74 20.01 -8.16 12.86
CA TRP A 74 21.26 -7.50 13.19
C TRP A 74 22.45 -8.46 13.22
N ALA A 75 23.44 -8.19 12.37
CA ALA A 75 24.69 -8.93 12.35
C ALA A 75 25.54 -8.70 13.61
N ASP A 76 26.56 -9.54 13.81
CA ASP A 76 27.49 -9.39 14.93
C ASP A 76 28.17 -8.01 14.91
N ASN A 77 28.30 -7.38 16.08
CA ASN A 77 28.88 -6.05 16.25
C ASN A 77 28.24 -4.95 15.39
N SER A 78 26.95 -5.09 15.01
CA SER A 78 26.26 -4.14 14.13
C SER A 78 25.39 -3.11 14.85
N SER A 79 25.21 -3.22 16.17
CA SER A 79 24.35 -2.29 16.92
C SER A 79 25.03 -1.75 18.17
N ASP A 80 25.34 -0.45 18.16
CA ASP A 80 25.81 0.27 19.35
C ASP A 80 24.72 0.41 20.44
N TYR A 81 23.46 0.15 20.08
CA TYR A 81 22.30 0.41 20.92
C TYR A 81 21.40 -0.82 21.07
N ALA A 82 20.74 -0.94 22.22
CA ALA A 82 19.60 -1.84 22.41
C ALA A 82 18.49 -1.11 23.17
N VAL A 83 17.25 -1.50 22.91
CA VAL A 83 16.11 -1.13 23.76
C VAL A 83 15.78 -2.32 24.64
N LEU A 84 15.73 -2.12 25.96
CA LEU A 84 15.39 -3.17 26.92
C LEU A 84 14.03 -2.88 27.56
N SER A 85 13.12 -3.84 27.42
CA SER A 85 11.79 -3.81 28.04
C SER A 85 11.58 -4.97 29.00
N ALA A 86 10.65 -4.79 29.93
CA ALA A 86 10.02 -5.89 30.64
C ALA A 86 9.30 -6.81 29.64
N GLY A 87 9.49 -8.12 29.83
CA GLY A 87 8.84 -9.14 29.02
C GLY A 87 7.48 -9.58 29.55
N MET A 88 7.11 -9.26 30.80
CA MET A 88 5.89 -9.75 31.46
C MET A 88 4.63 -9.02 30.96
N ASP A 89 3.52 -9.76 30.81
CA ASP A 89 2.27 -9.27 30.18
C ASP A 89 1.73 -7.99 30.84
N GLU A 90 1.76 -7.92 32.18
CA GLU A 90 1.29 -6.78 32.97
C GLU A 90 2.11 -5.49 32.76
N ASN A 91 3.31 -5.60 32.18
CA ASN A 91 4.24 -4.48 31.96
C ASN A 91 4.60 -4.24 30.49
N LEU A 92 4.05 -5.01 29.55
CA LEU A 92 4.31 -4.82 28.10
C LEU A 92 3.93 -3.42 27.61
N VAL A 93 2.97 -2.78 28.29
CA VAL A 93 2.47 -1.45 27.94
C VAL A 93 3.56 -0.38 27.87
N ASP A 94 4.59 -0.50 28.70
CA ASP A 94 5.65 0.49 28.82
C ASP A 94 6.53 0.55 27.54
N ALA A 95 6.62 -0.55 26.79
CA ALA A 95 7.43 -0.63 25.58
C ALA A 95 6.66 -0.53 24.27
N LEU A 96 5.33 -0.46 24.29
CA LEU A 96 4.50 -0.31 23.07
C LEU A 96 4.91 0.87 22.21
N THR A 97 5.47 1.89 22.86
CA THR A 97 5.87 3.16 22.22
C THR A 97 7.35 3.18 21.85
N ALA A 98 8.08 2.10 22.11
CA ALA A 98 9.53 2.03 21.94
C ALA A 98 10.00 1.75 20.50
N ALA A 99 9.13 1.19 19.65
CA ALA A 99 9.50 0.82 18.28
C ALA A 99 10.07 2.00 17.46
N PRO A 100 9.48 3.23 17.49
CA PRO A 100 10.11 4.39 16.86
C PRO A 100 11.51 4.73 17.37
N LEU A 101 11.75 4.58 18.67
CA LEU A 101 13.08 4.83 19.23
C LEU A 101 14.06 3.73 18.81
N ALA A 102 13.63 2.48 18.84
CA ALA A 102 14.41 1.34 18.38
C ALA A 102 14.84 1.53 16.92
N HIS A 103 13.91 1.90 16.04
CA HIS A 103 14.20 2.18 14.63
C HIS A 103 15.16 3.37 14.46
N LEU A 104 14.91 4.49 15.14
CA LEU A 104 15.79 5.67 15.10
C LEU A 104 17.23 5.34 15.51
N ARG A 105 17.41 4.45 16.49
CA ARG A 105 18.71 4.00 16.98
C ARG A 105 19.26 2.78 16.23
N LYS A 106 18.52 2.26 15.24
CA LYS A 106 18.82 1.01 14.53
C LYS A 106 19.10 -0.15 15.50
N ALA A 107 18.29 -0.25 16.53
CA ALA A 107 18.48 -1.13 17.67
C ALA A 107 17.38 -2.19 17.74
N PRO A 108 17.69 -3.42 18.20
CA PRO A 108 16.65 -4.39 18.53
C PRO A 108 15.96 -4.03 19.84
N ILE A 109 14.74 -4.55 20.00
CA ILE A 109 14.03 -4.60 21.28
C ILE A 109 14.29 -5.96 21.92
N LEU A 110 14.98 -5.96 23.06
CA LEU A 110 15.27 -7.14 23.88
C LEU A 110 14.44 -7.11 25.17
N LEU A 111 14.32 -8.26 25.83
CA LEU A 111 13.38 -8.46 26.94
C LEU A 111 14.07 -8.98 28.20
N THR A 112 13.53 -8.63 29.36
CA THR A 112 13.96 -9.08 30.69
C THR A 112 12.77 -9.47 31.57
N GLU A 113 12.98 -10.36 32.53
CA GLU A 113 12.05 -10.73 33.59
C GLU A 113 11.81 -9.60 34.61
N GLY A 114 12.46 -8.45 34.44
CA GLY A 114 12.31 -7.27 35.30
C GLY A 114 13.24 -7.30 36.50
N ASP A 115 13.35 -8.42 37.22
CA ASP A 115 14.31 -8.56 38.33
C ASP A 115 15.64 -9.21 37.94
N THR A 116 15.66 -9.86 36.76
CA THR A 116 16.79 -10.66 36.28
C THR A 116 17.02 -10.39 34.79
N LEU A 117 18.29 -10.19 34.40
CA LEU A 117 18.68 -10.15 32.99
C LEU A 117 18.85 -11.60 32.52
N ASN A 118 17.91 -12.13 31.73
CA ASN A 118 18.07 -13.48 31.18
C ASN A 118 19.29 -13.61 30.28
N SER A 119 19.73 -14.87 30.15
CA SER A 119 20.90 -15.22 29.35
C SER A 119 20.74 -14.96 27.85
N TYR A 120 19.51 -14.93 27.31
CA TYR A 120 19.28 -14.65 25.89
C TYR A 120 19.61 -13.19 25.58
N THR A 121 19.03 -12.25 26.34
CA THR A 121 19.33 -10.83 26.23
C THR A 121 20.79 -10.53 26.54
N GLU A 122 21.38 -11.13 27.58
CA GLU A 122 22.80 -10.92 27.89
C GLU A 122 23.71 -11.34 26.73
N LYS A 123 23.42 -12.49 26.08
CA LYS A 123 24.17 -12.96 24.91
C LYS A 123 24.02 -12.00 23.73
N GLU A 124 22.80 -11.56 23.44
CA GLU A 124 22.56 -10.65 22.32
C GLU A 124 23.22 -9.29 22.53
N LEU A 125 23.18 -8.72 23.74
CA LEU A 125 23.88 -7.48 24.05
C LEU A 125 25.39 -7.59 23.75
N LYS A 126 26.00 -8.73 24.07
CA LYS A 126 27.42 -9.01 23.76
C LYS A 126 27.66 -9.23 22.27
N ARG A 127 26.86 -10.08 21.62
CA ARG A 127 26.98 -10.43 20.19
C ARG A 127 26.87 -9.18 19.31
N LEU A 128 25.92 -8.31 19.63
CA LEU A 128 25.65 -7.07 18.90
C LEU A 128 26.69 -5.97 19.15
N GLY A 129 27.53 -6.10 20.18
CA GLY A 129 28.51 -5.08 20.55
C GLY A 129 27.86 -3.81 21.15
N VAL A 130 26.75 -3.97 21.88
CA VAL A 130 25.99 -2.85 22.43
C VAL A 130 26.85 -2.03 23.39
N LYS A 131 26.67 -0.71 23.34
CA LYS A 131 27.33 0.27 24.23
C LYS A 131 26.34 1.01 25.10
N THR A 132 25.12 1.25 24.59
CA THR A 132 24.07 1.98 25.31
C THR A 132 22.75 1.22 25.27
N VAL A 133 22.11 1.07 26.43
CA VAL A 133 20.81 0.42 26.58
C VAL A 133 19.77 1.44 27.02
N TYR A 134 18.70 1.60 26.23
CA TYR A 134 17.54 2.40 26.61
C TYR A 134 16.55 1.51 27.35
N VAL A 135 16.27 1.82 28.62
CA VAL A 135 15.40 1.02 29.47
C VAL A 135 14.01 1.65 29.53
N THR A 136 13.01 0.97 28.98
CA THR A 136 11.67 1.54 28.74
C THR A 136 10.68 1.30 29.86
N SER A 137 11.09 0.72 30.99
CA SER A 137 10.20 0.52 32.14
C SER A 137 10.77 1.22 33.38
N GLY A 138 9.88 1.66 34.27
CA GLY A 138 10.28 2.29 35.53
C GLY A 138 10.98 1.32 36.48
N SER A 139 11.65 1.85 37.51
CA SER A 139 12.39 1.05 38.51
C SER A 139 11.51 0.12 39.36
N GLY A 140 10.19 0.35 39.35
CA GLY A 140 9.21 -0.55 39.93
C GLY A 140 9.06 -1.86 39.16
N VAL A 141 9.43 -1.89 37.89
CA VAL A 141 9.32 -3.05 36.99
C VAL A 141 10.70 -3.64 36.73
N ILE A 142 11.62 -2.85 36.14
CA ILE A 142 13.01 -3.27 35.93
C ILE A 142 13.83 -2.85 37.15
N LYS A 143 14.20 -3.83 37.97
CA LYS A 143 14.85 -3.64 39.27
C LYS A 143 16.31 -3.22 39.11
N SER A 144 16.87 -2.65 40.18
CA SER A 144 18.27 -2.22 40.23
C SER A 144 19.25 -3.35 39.94
N SER A 145 18.94 -4.61 40.27
CA SER A 145 19.76 -5.78 39.95
C SER A 145 20.03 -5.91 38.44
N VAL A 146 19.04 -5.64 37.60
CA VAL A 146 19.20 -5.64 36.14
C VAL A 146 20.07 -4.48 35.70
N LEU A 147 19.83 -3.28 36.24
CA LEU A 147 20.61 -2.07 35.91
C LEU A 147 22.08 -2.24 36.30
N ASP A 148 22.35 -2.75 37.51
CA ASP A 148 23.68 -3.06 38.00
C ASP A 148 24.40 -4.10 37.12
N THR A 149 23.66 -5.10 36.62
CA THR A 149 24.20 -6.09 35.69
C THR A 149 24.60 -5.44 34.36
N LEU A 150 23.77 -4.55 33.82
CA LEU A 150 24.08 -3.81 32.58
C LEU A 150 25.29 -2.88 32.76
N GLU A 151 25.29 -2.07 33.83
CA GLU A 151 26.32 -1.04 34.05
C GLU A 151 27.63 -1.63 34.56
N ASN A 152 27.59 -2.40 35.64
CA ASN A 152 28.80 -2.89 36.32
C ASN A 152 29.23 -4.27 35.80
N GLY A 153 28.27 -5.12 35.42
CA GLY A 153 28.56 -6.45 34.88
C GLY A 153 29.02 -6.42 33.42
N LEU A 154 28.37 -5.59 32.59
CA LEU A 154 28.64 -5.52 31.15
C LEU A 154 29.33 -4.22 30.70
N GLY A 155 29.45 -3.20 31.57
CA GLY A 155 30.10 -1.93 31.23
C GLY A 155 29.28 -1.04 30.29
N LEU A 156 27.95 -1.23 30.25
CA LEU A 156 27.06 -0.53 29.33
C LEU A 156 26.56 0.79 29.94
N LYS A 157 26.35 1.80 29.08
CA LYS A 157 25.63 3.01 29.49
C LYS A 157 24.14 2.72 29.52
N VAL A 158 23.48 2.96 30.65
CA VAL A 158 22.02 2.86 30.75
C VAL A 158 21.37 4.24 30.59
N VAL A 159 20.30 4.30 29.78
CA VAL A 159 19.44 5.48 29.63
C VAL A 159 18.04 5.11 30.14
N PRO A 160 17.65 5.52 31.35
CA PRO A 160 16.34 5.21 31.89
C PRO A 160 15.27 6.12 31.27
N LEU A 161 14.29 5.52 30.60
CA LEU A 161 13.15 6.22 30.00
C LEU A 161 11.84 5.97 30.75
N GLY A 162 11.79 4.92 31.59
CA GLY A 162 10.64 4.63 32.43
C GLY A 162 10.24 5.81 33.32
N GLY A 163 8.96 6.17 33.28
CA GLY A 163 8.34 7.18 34.14
C GLY A 163 7.68 6.59 35.39
N GLN A 164 6.93 7.43 36.11
CA GLN A 164 6.07 7.00 37.21
C GLN A 164 4.88 6.15 36.72
N ASP A 165 4.47 6.37 35.48
CA ASP A 165 3.42 5.63 34.80
C ASP A 165 3.73 5.46 33.30
N ARG A 166 2.87 4.68 32.62
CA ARG A 166 2.96 4.41 31.18
C ARG A 166 2.84 5.66 30.31
N PHE A 167 2.15 6.70 30.78
CA PHE A 167 1.98 7.94 30.04
C PHE A 167 3.29 8.74 30.03
N GLU A 168 3.91 8.88 31.20
CA GLU A 168 5.22 9.51 31.34
C GLU A 168 6.30 8.73 30.59
N THR A 169 6.29 7.40 30.66
CA THR A 169 7.18 6.55 29.85
C THR A 169 7.03 6.85 28.35
N SER A 170 5.80 6.88 27.82
CA SER A 170 5.57 7.19 26.39
C SER A 170 6.06 8.59 26.02
N LEU A 171 5.89 9.57 26.91
CA LEU A 171 6.38 10.92 26.74
C LEU A 171 7.92 10.98 26.74
N ASN A 172 8.58 10.24 27.62
CA ASN A 172 10.05 10.20 27.71
C ASN A 172 10.65 9.56 26.45
N ILE A 173 10.05 8.49 25.94
CA ILE A 173 10.44 7.87 24.67
C ILE A 173 10.26 8.87 23.52
N ALA A 174 9.12 9.59 23.45
CA ALA A 174 8.86 10.58 22.41
C ALA A 174 9.83 11.78 22.43
N LYS A 175 10.46 12.10 23.57
CA LYS A 175 11.49 13.15 23.65
C LYS A 175 12.79 12.74 22.96
N GLU A 176 13.11 11.44 22.93
CA GLU A 176 14.30 10.92 22.25
C GLU A 176 14.22 10.94 20.72
N LEU A 177 13.01 11.07 20.16
CA LEU A 177 12.77 11.06 18.71
C LEU A 177 13.09 12.40 18.02
N GLY A 178 13.19 13.50 18.77
CA GLY A 178 13.49 14.82 18.23
C GLY A 178 12.29 15.52 17.59
N SER A 179 12.36 15.76 16.27
CA SER A 179 11.37 16.54 15.52
C SER A 179 10.37 15.63 14.81
N PHE A 180 9.09 15.94 14.95
CA PHE A 180 7.97 15.25 14.31
C PHE A 180 6.80 16.23 14.14
N ASP A 181 6.00 16.02 13.10
CA ASP A 181 4.77 16.79 12.83
C ASP A 181 3.52 15.89 12.75
N GLN A 182 3.69 14.58 12.97
CA GLN A 182 2.60 13.62 13.13
C GLN A 182 2.72 12.95 14.49
N VAL A 183 1.59 12.53 15.06
CA VAL A 183 1.55 11.77 16.32
C VAL A 183 0.47 10.70 16.26
N ILE A 184 0.71 9.60 16.98
CA ILE A 184 -0.26 8.55 17.21
C ILE A 184 -0.62 8.56 18.70
N VAL A 185 -1.91 8.40 19.00
CA VAL A 185 -2.42 8.20 20.35
C VAL A 185 -3.16 6.88 20.42
N SER A 186 -2.79 6.05 21.40
CA SER A 186 -3.44 4.77 21.68
C SER A 186 -3.85 4.67 23.15
N THR A 187 -4.78 3.76 23.44
CA THR A 187 -5.16 3.47 24.82
C THR A 187 -4.03 2.80 25.57
N ALA A 188 -3.95 3.11 26.86
CA ALA A 188 -3.00 2.50 27.78
C ALA A 188 -3.32 1.04 28.15
N TYR A 189 -4.52 0.52 27.88
CA TYR A 189 -4.98 -0.73 28.54
C TYR A 189 -5.25 -1.90 27.59
N ASN A 190 -5.56 -1.62 26.31
CA ASN A 190 -5.81 -2.63 25.29
C ASN A 190 -4.71 -2.54 24.20
N ASN A 191 -3.60 -3.21 24.46
CA ASN A 191 -2.31 -2.94 23.84
C ASN A 191 -2.21 -3.35 22.35
N ALA A 192 -3.14 -4.19 21.88
CA ALA A 192 -3.15 -4.68 20.50
C ALA A 192 -3.27 -3.56 19.46
N ASP A 193 -4.00 -2.48 19.78
CA ASP A 193 -4.16 -1.33 18.88
C ASP A 193 -2.83 -0.55 18.74
N ALA A 194 -2.09 -0.36 19.84
CA ALA A 194 -0.77 0.28 19.79
C ALA A 194 0.25 -0.56 19.03
N LEU A 195 0.23 -1.89 19.18
CA LEU A 195 1.14 -2.79 18.46
C LEU A 195 0.86 -2.85 16.97
N SER A 196 -0.42 -2.72 16.60
CA SER A 196 -0.84 -2.72 15.19
C SER A 196 -0.16 -1.64 14.36
N VAL A 197 0.24 -0.53 14.98
CA VAL A 197 0.93 0.55 14.29
C VAL A 197 2.43 0.59 14.58
N ALA A 198 2.96 -0.19 15.52
CA ALA A 198 4.32 -0.01 16.05
C ALA A 198 5.40 0.01 14.95
N ALA A 199 5.36 -0.95 14.02
CA ALA A 199 6.31 -1.02 12.91
C ALA A 199 6.17 0.15 11.92
N ILE A 200 4.93 0.58 11.64
CA ILE A 200 4.62 1.69 10.74
C ILE A 200 5.04 3.03 11.36
N ALA A 201 4.67 3.25 12.62
CA ALA A 201 5.10 4.41 13.39
C ALA A 201 6.63 4.52 13.43
N ALA A 202 7.29 3.37 13.57
CA ALA A 202 8.74 3.30 13.60
C ALA A 202 9.39 3.67 12.26
N SER A 203 8.94 3.10 11.14
CA SER A 203 9.48 3.42 9.81
C SER A 203 9.21 4.87 9.39
N GLN A 204 8.13 5.47 9.89
CA GLN A 204 7.74 6.86 9.62
C GLN A 204 8.30 7.87 10.64
N GLY A 205 8.96 7.41 11.71
CA GLY A 205 9.46 8.27 12.78
C GLY A 205 8.36 8.99 13.58
N ILE A 206 7.17 8.40 13.66
CA ILE A 206 6.00 8.97 14.33
C ILE A 206 6.00 8.51 15.80
N PRO A 207 6.01 9.43 16.80
CA PRO A 207 5.85 9.06 18.20
C PRO A 207 4.47 8.47 18.49
N ILE A 208 4.45 7.50 19.41
CA ILE A 208 3.23 6.94 19.98
C ILE A 208 3.10 7.46 21.41
N PHE A 209 1.96 8.07 21.73
CA PHE A 209 1.59 8.48 23.08
C PHE A 209 0.46 7.59 23.61
N LEU A 210 0.50 7.31 24.91
CA LEU A 210 -0.58 6.61 25.58
C LEU A 210 -1.55 7.61 26.21
N SER A 211 -2.83 7.23 26.30
CA SER A 211 -3.89 8.03 26.89
C SER A 211 -4.83 7.18 27.74
N GLU A 212 -5.46 7.82 28.72
CA GLU A 212 -6.66 7.29 29.35
C GLU A 212 -7.81 7.28 28.33
N ALA A 213 -8.85 6.49 28.60
CA ALA A 213 -9.98 6.35 27.69
C ALA A 213 -10.71 7.67 27.44
N ASP A 214 -10.81 8.56 28.44
CA ASP A 214 -11.56 9.81 28.35
C ASP A 214 -10.71 11.06 28.58
N GLN A 215 -9.41 10.91 28.80
CA GLN A 215 -8.53 12.03 29.12
C GLN A 215 -7.13 11.85 28.52
N LEU A 216 -6.73 12.79 27.65
CA LEU A 216 -5.33 12.93 27.26
C LEU A 216 -4.52 13.46 28.46
N PRO A 217 -3.45 12.78 28.91
CA PRO A 217 -2.64 13.22 30.04
C PRO A 217 -2.14 14.66 29.86
N GLN A 218 -2.19 15.44 30.94
CA GLN A 218 -1.84 16.87 30.88
C GLN A 218 -0.40 17.09 30.40
N SER A 219 0.54 16.24 30.84
CA SER A 219 1.95 16.28 30.42
C SER A 219 2.11 16.06 28.91
N VAL A 220 1.36 15.11 28.33
CA VAL A 220 1.33 14.86 26.88
C VAL A 220 0.74 16.08 26.16
N LYS A 221 -0.40 16.59 26.64
CA LYS A 221 -1.07 17.76 26.04
C LYS A 221 -0.16 19.00 26.02
N GLU A 222 0.57 19.26 27.10
CA GLU A 222 1.53 20.35 27.18
C GLU A 222 2.71 20.15 26.25
N TYR A 223 3.26 18.94 26.17
CA TYR A 223 4.35 18.63 25.26
C TYR A 223 3.93 18.82 23.79
N LEU A 224 2.76 18.33 23.39
CA LEU A 224 2.26 18.46 22.03
C LEU A 224 2.04 19.93 21.61
N LYS A 225 1.67 20.81 22.53
CA LYS A 225 1.57 22.27 22.26
C LYS A 225 2.91 22.92 21.89
N THR A 226 4.03 22.31 22.29
CA THR A 226 5.38 22.79 21.93
C THR A 226 5.82 22.34 20.52
N LYS A 227 5.04 21.47 19.88
CA LYS A 227 5.33 20.88 18.57
C LYS A 227 4.39 21.42 17.50
N GLN A 228 4.82 21.40 16.24
CA GLN A 228 4.01 21.83 15.09
C GLN A 228 3.29 20.63 14.47
N ILE A 229 2.33 20.07 15.20
CA ILE A 229 1.59 18.88 14.74
C ILE A 229 0.64 19.26 13.60
N LYS A 230 0.70 18.50 12.50
CA LYS A 230 -0.16 18.61 11.31
C LYS A 230 -1.24 17.53 11.26
N GLN A 231 -0.97 16.37 11.84
CA GLN A 231 -1.88 15.23 11.83
C GLN A 231 -1.74 14.44 13.12
N SER A 232 -2.87 14.07 13.73
CA SER A 232 -2.91 13.11 14.82
C SER A 232 -3.72 11.88 14.41
N TYR A 233 -3.30 10.71 14.85
CA TYR A 233 -4.04 9.46 14.65
C TYR A 233 -4.51 8.92 16.00
N VAL A 234 -5.78 8.56 16.10
CA VAL A 234 -6.39 8.00 17.31
C VAL A 234 -6.72 6.55 17.05
N LEU A 235 -6.09 5.62 17.75
CA LEU A 235 -6.28 4.20 17.51
C LEU A 235 -7.42 3.63 18.34
N GLY A 236 -8.21 2.76 17.73
CA GLY A 236 -9.36 2.10 18.33
C GLY A 236 -10.67 2.89 18.21
N GLY A 237 -11.76 2.21 18.55
CA GLY A 237 -13.11 2.81 18.61
C GLY A 237 -13.28 3.76 19.81
N GLU A 238 -14.45 4.42 19.89
CA GLU A 238 -14.75 5.36 20.98
C GLU A 238 -14.73 4.71 22.38
N GLY A 239 -14.95 3.40 22.47
CA GLY A 239 -14.83 2.67 23.73
C GLY A 239 -13.39 2.52 24.23
N ALA A 240 -12.39 2.59 23.34
CA ALA A 240 -10.97 2.56 23.70
C ALA A 240 -10.44 3.96 24.03
N LEU A 241 -10.80 4.94 23.20
CA LEU A 241 -10.48 6.36 23.37
C LEU A 241 -11.69 7.19 22.93
N SER A 242 -12.31 7.93 23.84
CA SER A 242 -13.52 8.70 23.58
C SER A 242 -13.26 9.88 22.64
N SER A 243 -14.35 10.49 22.18
CA SER A 243 -14.28 11.72 21.38
C SER A 243 -13.63 12.90 22.12
N VAL A 244 -13.57 12.87 23.46
CA VAL A 244 -12.88 13.89 24.26
C VAL A 244 -11.37 13.86 24.01
N VAL A 245 -10.77 12.67 23.96
CA VAL A 245 -9.34 12.50 23.63
C VAL A 245 -9.08 12.95 22.20
N GLU A 246 -9.95 12.56 21.27
CA GLU A 246 -9.84 12.92 19.85
C GLU A 246 -9.88 14.44 19.64
N GLN A 247 -10.85 15.13 20.25
CA GLN A 247 -11.02 16.58 20.14
C GLN A 247 -9.89 17.38 20.82
N ALA A 248 -9.08 16.75 21.67
CA ALA A 248 -7.91 17.39 22.28
C ALA A 248 -6.69 17.46 21.35
N LEU A 249 -6.73 16.79 20.20
CA LEU A 249 -5.62 16.63 19.26
C LEU A 249 -5.77 17.52 18.02
N THR A 250 -4.66 17.78 17.34
CA THR A 250 -4.64 18.58 16.10
C THR A 250 -4.94 17.70 14.90
N ASN A 251 -5.97 18.06 14.13
CA ASN A 251 -6.40 17.34 12.92
C ASN A 251 -6.45 15.81 13.16
N PRO A 252 -7.31 15.34 14.09
CA PRO A 252 -7.36 13.92 14.44
C PRO A 252 -7.99 13.08 13.33
N LYS A 253 -7.44 11.88 13.10
CA LYS A 253 -8.03 10.81 12.29
C LYS A 253 -8.13 9.54 13.12
N ARG A 254 -9.35 9.07 13.38
CA ARG A 254 -9.57 7.82 14.09
C ARG A 254 -9.40 6.60 13.19
N LEU A 255 -8.69 5.59 13.69
CA LEU A 255 -8.44 4.30 13.03
C LEU A 255 -8.86 3.17 13.98
N GLY A 256 -10.07 2.64 13.83
CA GLY A 256 -10.61 1.60 14.72
C GLY A 256 -11.60 0.65 14.03
N GLY A 257 -11.41 -0.65 14.24
CA GLY A 257 -12.27 -1.73 13.75
C GLY A 257 -13.31 -2.19 14.79
N SER A 258 -14.05 -3.25 14.45
CA SER A 258 -14.99 -3.91 15.37
C SER A 258 -14.30 -4.63 16.53
N ASP A 259 -13.05 -5.02 16.32
CA ASP A 259 -12.18 -5.69 17.26
C ASP A 259 -10.71 -5.32 16.96
N ARG A 260 -9.78 -5.86 17.74
CA ARG A 260 -8.33 -5.61 17.60
C ARG A 260 -7.76 -6.01 16.24
N PHE A 261 -8.32 -7.03 15.59
CA PHE A 261 -7.86 -7.49 14.28
C PHE A 261 -8.40 -6.57 13.17
N GLY A 262 -9.65 -6.14 13.30
CA GLY A 262 -10.22 -5.10 12.44
C GLY A 262 -9.51 -3.75 12.59
N THR A 263 -9.10 -3.38 13.81
CA THR A 263 -8.27 -2.18 14.04
C THR A 263 -6.92 -2.32 13.35
N ASN A 264 -6.26 -3.48 13.49
CA ASN A 264 -5.02 -3.78 12.79
C ASN A 264 -5.15 -3.59 11.26
N VAL A 265 -6.19 -4.16 10.65
CA VAL A 265 -6.46 -4.00 9.21
C VAL A 265 -6.67 -2.53 8.83
N LYS A 266 -7.49 -1.78 9.57
CA LYS A 266 -7.75 -0.35 9.26
C LYS A 266 -6.51 0.53 9.41
N ILE A 267 -5.62 0.20 10.35
CA ILE A 267 -4.34 0.89 10.49
C ILE A 267 -3.49 0.62 9.26
N ILE A 268 -3.31 -0.65 8.89
CA ILE A 268 -2.50 -1.04 7.74
C ILE A 268 -3.04 -0.42 6.45
N GLU A 269 -4.36 -0.43 6.24
CA GLU A 269 -5.03 0.22 5.11
C GLU A 269 -4.76 1.73 5.06
N ALA A 270 -4.88 2.42 6.21
CA ALA A 270 -4.66 3.86 6.27
C ALA A 270 -3.21 4.29 5.98
N PHE A 271 -2.26 3.37 6.12
CA PHE A 271 -0.83 3.58 5.87
C PHE A 271 -0.30 2.76 4.68
N ALA A 272 -1.18 2.20 3.84
CA ALA A 272 -0.77 1.33 2.73
C ALA A 272 0.27 1.98 1.80
N GLY A 273 0.15 3.28 1.54
CA GLY A 273 1.08 4.03 0.67
C GLY A 273 2.51 4.18 1.20
N VAL A 274 2.77 3.89 2.49
CA VAL A 274 4.12 3.94 3.08
C VAL A 274 4.67 2.56 3.42
N ILE A 275 3.89 1.50 3.19
CA ILE A 275 4.34 0.11 3.35
C ILE A 275 5.07 -0.27 2.06
N GLN A 276 6.39 -0.45 2.16
CA GLN A 276 7.26 -0.73 1.01
C GLN A 276 7.84 -2.14 1.05
N GLY A 277 7.74 -2.83 2.19
CA GLY A 277 8.38 -4.12 2.40
C GLY A 277 7.65 -5.26 1.71
N LYS A 278 8.41 -6.11 1.01
CA LYS A 278 7.89 -7.37 0.43
C LYS A 278 7.52 -8.39 1.51
N LYS A 279 8.13 -8.29 2.70
CA LYS A 279 7.87 -9.21 3.82
C LYS A 279 6.56 -8.89 4.53
N LEU A 280 5.80 -9.94 4.87
CA LEU A 280 4.58 -9.91 5.67
C LEU A 280 4.83 -10.57 7.02
N TYR A 281 4.75 -9.80 8.10
CA TYR A 281 4.96 -10.31 9.45
C TYR A 281 3.64 -10.68 10.10
N LEU A 282 3.58 -11.85 10.74
CA LEU A 282 2.41 -12.33 11.47
C LEU A 282 2.78 -12.52 12.94
N ALA A 283 1.96 -11.98 13.82
CA ALA A 283 2.11 -12.14 15.25
C ALA A 283 0.76 -12.33 15.91
N SER A 284 0.76 -12.85 17.13
CA SER A 284 -0.47 -12.93 17.89
C SER A 284 -1.00 -11.56 18.30
N GLY A 285 -2.31 -11.37 18.13
CA GLY A 285 -3.05 -10.25 18.71
C GLY A 285 -3.60 -10.53 20.10
N ASN A 286 -3.33 -11.69 20.72
CA ASN A 286 -3.83 -12.05 22.04
C ASN A 286 -2.96 -11.46 23.16
N ASP A 287 -3.59 -10.96 24.23
CA ASP A 287 -2.93 -10.16 25.28
C ASP A 287 -1.69 -10.83 25.89
N ASN A 288 -1.73 -12.15 26.10
CA ASN A 288 -0.62 -12.91 26.69
C ASN A 288 0.55 -13.21 25.72
N ASN A 289 0.44 -12.82 24.45
CA ASN A 289 1.40 -13.13 23.39
C ASN A 289 1.75 -11.91 22.52
N LEU A 290 1.33 -10.72 22.92
CA LEU A 290 1.61 -9.45 22.24
C LEU A 290 3.11 -9.11 22.19
N VAL A 291 3.89 -9.72 23.09
CA VAL A 291 5.33 -9.50 23.25
C VAL A 291 6.15 -9.85 22.00
N ASP A 292 5.73 -10.83 21.21
CA ASP A 292 6.43 -11.22 19.99
C ASP A 292 6.26 -10.15 18.89
N ALA A 293 5.05 -9.55 18.79
CA ALA A 293 4.79 -8.42 17.90
C ALA A 293 5.59 -7.18 18.32
N LEU A 294 5.72 -6.94 19.64
CA LEU A 294 6.52 -5.86 20.19
C LEU A 294 7.99 -5.99 19.76
N ALA A 295 8.62 -7.13 20.01
CA ALA A 295 10.02 -7.35 19.63
C ALA A 295 10.18 -7.24 18.09
N GLY A 296 9.28 -7.89 17.34
CA GLY A 296 9.30 -7.92 15.88
C GLY A 296 9.03 -6.58 15.21
N SER A 297 8.41 -5.61 15.89
CA SER A 297 8.15 -4.28 15.34
C SER A 297 9.42 -3.55 14.91
N SER A 298 10.52 -3.72 15.68
CA SER A 298 11.83 -3.16 15.35
C SER A 298 12.40 -3.76 14.07
N LEU A 299 12.25 -5.08 13.86
CA LEU A 299 12.65 -5.77 12.64
C LEU A 299 11.78 -5.38 11.43
N ALA A 300 10.45 -5.47 11.57
CA ALA A 300 9.50 -5.14 10.50
C ALA A 300 9.65 -3.70 10.00
N SER A 301 9.99 -2.76 10.89
CA SER A 301 10.22 -1.37 10.53
C SER A 301 11.43 -1.16 9.60
N GLN A 302 12.44 -2.04 9.64
CA GLN A 302 13.64 -1.89 8.79
C GLN A 302 13.31 -2.00 7.30
N THR A 303 12.29 -2.81 6.97
CA THR A 303 11.82 -2.99 5.59
C THR A 303 10.55 -2.19 5.29
N SER A 304 10.13 -1.29 6.19
CA SER A 304 8.82 -0.62 6.10
C SER A 304 7.67 -1.60 5.87
N SER A 305 7.70 -2.73 6.58
CA SER A 305 6.65 -3.76 6.57
C SER A 305 5.65 -3.52 7.71
N ALA A 306 4.42 -4.00 7.53
CA ALA A 306 3.42 -4.08 8.58
C ALA A 306 3.47 -5.43 9.31
N ILE A 307 2.88 -5.46 10.52
CA ILE A 307 2.61 -6.68 11.27
C ILE A 307 1.10 -6.93 11.29
N PHE A 308 0.69 -8.09 10.79
CA PHE A 308 -0.67 -8.57 10.83
C PHE A 308 -0.92 -9.37 12.11
N LEU A 309 -1.98 -9.01 12.83
CA LEU A 309 -2.37 -9.70 14.06
C LEU A 309 -3.31 -10.87 13.76
N ILE A 310 -3.03 -12.01 14.39
CA ILE A 310 -3.85 -13.23 14.31
C ILE A 310 -4.36 -13.67 15.68
N ASP A 311 -5.39 -14.51 15.70
CA ASP A 311 -5.98 -15.03 16.92
C ASP A 311 -5.37 -16.39 17.31
N ASN A 312 -4.07 -16.43 17.67
CA ASN A 312 -3.23 -17.53 18.20
C ASN A 312 -3.22 -18.91 17.48
N GLN A 313 -4.29 -19.22 16.75
CA GLN A 313 -4.66 -20.50 16.18
C GLN A 313 -5.39 -20.30 14.85
N THR A 314 -6.09 -19.17 14.68
CA THR A 314 -6.85 -18.88 13.47
C THR A 314 -6.50 -17.50 12.91
N LEU A 315 -6.63 -17.38 11.59
CA LEU A 315 -6.58 -16.10 10.90
C LEU A 315 -7.99 -15.51 10.86
N PRO A 316 -8.26 -14.38 11.55
CA PRO A 316 -9.57 -13.75 11.50
C PRO A 316 -9.99 -13.46 10.05
N ALA A 317 -11.27 -13.67 9.73
CA ALA A 317 -11.75 -13.57 8.35
C ALA A 317 -11.43 -12.22 7.71
N GLY A 318 -11.64 -11.11 8.42
CA GLY A 318 -11.31 -9.78 7.91
C GLY A 318 -9.81 -9.59 7.63
N THR A 319 -8.93 -10.13 8.49
CA THR A 319 -7.49 -10.11 8.26
C THR A 319 -7.09 -10.98 7.06
N ARG A 320 -7.63 -12.20 6.96
CA ARG A 320 -7.41 -13.09 5.81
C ARG A 320 -7.83 -12.42 4.52
N ASP A 321 -9.04 -11.89 4.50
CA ASP A 321 -9.64 -11.34 3.30
C ASP A 321 -8.87 -10.10 2.83
N PHE A 322 -8.45 -9.24 3.77
CA PHE A 322 -7.61 -8.10 3.46
C PHE A 322 -6.24 -8.52 2.90
N ILE A 323 -5.55 -9.48 3.54
CA ILE A 323 -4.24 -9.95 3.08
C ILE A 323 -4.36 -10.59 1.69
N LYS A 324 -5.25 -11.58 1.54
CA LYS A 324 -5.41 -12.33 0.28
C LYS A 324 -5.82 -11.46 -0.89
N THR A 325 -6.57 -10.39 -0.64
CA THR A 325 -7.01 -9.47 -1.69
C THR A 325 -5.91 -8.47 -2.08
N ASN A 326 -5.18 -7.90 -1.11
CA ASN A 326 -4.31 -6.76 -1.37
C ASN A 326 -2.81 -7.08 -1.50
N PHE A 327 -2.36 -8.25 -1.03
CA PHE A 327 -0.94 -8.64 -1.04
C PHE A 327 -0.65 -9.82 -1.97
N PHE A 328 -1.45 -9.96 -3.03
CA PHE A 328 -1.31 -11.06 -3.98
C PHE A 328 -0.25 -10.76 -5.07
N PRO A 329 0.58 -11.75 -5.47
CA PRO A 329 0.69 -13.09 -4.90
C PRO A 329 1.52 -13.08 -3.62
N ILE A 330 1.13 -13.97 -2.69
CA ILE A 330 1.81 -14.12 -1.41
C ILE A 330 2.87 -15.22 -1.58
N VAL A 331 4.13 -14.82 -1.59
CA VAL A 331 5.25 -15.78 -1.64
C VAL A 331 5.49 -16.30 -0.21
N PRO A 332 5.50 -17.62 0.02
CA PRO A 332 5.73 -18.17 1.35
C PRO A 332 7.03 -17.67 1.99
N ALA A 333 8.10 -17.54 1.20
CA ALA A 333 9.41 -17.04 1.64
C ALA A 333 9.39 -15.59 2.16
N ASP A 334 8.39 -14.79 1.78
CA ASP A 334 8.21 -13.43 2.26
C ASP A 334 7.40 -13.36 3.56
N LEU A 335 6.84 -14.50 4.02
CA LEU A 335 6.11 -14.58 5.28
C LEU A 335 7.07 -14.78 6.45
N VAL A 336 6.86 -14.00 7.52
CA VAL A 336 7.62 -14.12 8.76
C VAL A 336 6.66 -14.32 9.93
N ALA A 337 6.72 -15.47 10.59
CA ALA A 337 6.03 -15.72 11.85
C ALA A 337 6.87 -15.21 13.02
N LEU A 338 6.29 -14.29 13.80
CA LEU A 338 6.82 -13.80 15.06
C LEU A 338 6.19 -14.63 16.19
N GLY A 339 6.98 -15.56 16.73
CA GLY A 339 6.56 -16.49 17.78
C GLY A 339 6.62 -17.96 17.36
N GLY A 340 6.58 -18.83 18.38
CA GLY A 340 6.55 -20.27 18.19
C GLY A 340 5.25 -20.78 17.55
N LYS A 341 5.24 -22.04 17.14
CA LYS A 341 4.06 -22.70 16.53
C LYS A 341 2.77 -22.63 17.37
N PRO A 342 2.81 -22.66 18.72
CA PRO A 342 1.60 -22.49 19.54
C PRO A 342 0.97 -21.09 19.47
N VAL A 343 1.71 -20.09 18.98
CA VAL A 343 1.29 -18.67 18.90
C VAL A 343 0.96 -18.30 17.44
N VAL A 344 1.77 -18.77 16.50
CA VAL A 344 1.55 -18.62 15.06
C VAL A 344 1.69 -20.00 14.39
N PRO A 345 0.59 -20.76 14.21
CA PRO A 345 0.65 -22.09 13.63
C PRO A 345 1.13 -22.09 12.18
N ASP A 346 1.81 -23.17 11.76
CA ASP A 346 2.22 -23.34 10.36
C ASP A 346 1.02 -23.30 9.41
N GLN A 347 -0.14 -23.85 9.83
CA GLN A 347 -1.38 -23.82 9.05
C GLN A 347 -1.82 -22.40 8.69
N VAL A 348 -1.61 -21.40 9.56
CA VAL A 348 -1.97 -20.01 9.26
C VAL A 348 -1.10 -19.44 8.14
N LEU A 349 0.19 -19.82 8.10
CA LEU A 349 1.14 -19.40 7.06
C LEU A 349 0.83 -20.09 5.73
N GLU A 350 0.50 -21.39 5.79
CA GLU A 350 0.05 -22.18 4.63
C GLU A 350 -1.26 -21.63 4.06
N ASP A 351 -2.27 -21.42 4.90
CA ASP A 351 -3.58 -20.87 4.49
C ASP A 351 -3.45 -19.48 3.88
N MET A 352 -2.50 -18.67 4.34
CA MET A 352 -2.32 -17.32 3.84
C MET A 352 -1.62 -17.30 2.47
N SER A 353 -0.62 -18.17 2.26
CA SER A 353 0.07 -18.31 0.97
C SER A 353 -0.61 -19.27 0.00
N SER A 354 -1.70 -19.92 0.42
CA SER A 354 -2.45 -20.85 -0.43
C SER A 354 -3.03 -20.14 -1.65
N MET A 355 -2.98 -20.86 -2.76
CA MET A 355 -3.59 -20.47 -4.02
C MET A 355 -4.14 -21.72 -4.70
N ALA A 356 -5.30 -21.60 -5.30
CA ALA A 356 -5.93 -22.68 -6.03
C ALA A 356 -5.49 -22.65 -7.50
N LEU A 357 -4.77 -23.68 -7.94
CA LEU A 357 -4.61 -23.95 -9.37
C LEU A 357 -5.98 -24.34 -9.93
N TYR A 358 -6.64 -23.40 -10.58
CA TYR A 358 -8.02 -23.51 -11.01
C TYR A 358 -8.16 -24.12 -12.41
N ALA A 359 -7.24 -23.79 -13.32
CA ALA A 359 -7.25 -24.35 -14.67
C ALA A 359 -5.84 -24.44 -15.28
N GLN A 360 -5.70 -25.38 -16.21
CA GLN A 360 -4.50 -25.66 -17.00
C GLN A 360 -4.86 -25.87 -18.47
N ASP A 361 -3.88 -26.14 -19.32
CA ASP A 361 -4.01 -26.25 -20.78
C ASP A 361 -5.28 -26.99 -21.24
N GLY A 362 -6.08 -26.30 -22.07
CA GLY A 362 -7.28 -26.83 -22.70
C GLY A 362 -8.49 -27.02 -21.77
N ALA A 363 -8.40 -26.64 -20.50
CA ALA A 363 -9.47 -26.86 -19.54
C ALA A 363 -10.71 -26.00 -19.82
N MET A 364 -11.89 -26.58 -19.61
CA MET A 364 -13.16 -25.88 -19.54
C MET A 364 -13.73 -26.08 -18.14
N VAL A 365 -13.72 -25.04 -17.32
CA VAL A 365 -14.05 -25.09 -15.88
C VAL A 365 -15.11 -24.05 -15.50
N GLY A 366 -15.66 -24.19 -14.30
CA GLY A 366 -16.72 -23.33 -13.78
C GLY A 366 -18.12 -23.91 -13.95
N SER A 367 -19.12 -23.11 -13.58
CA SER A 367 -20.52 -23.51 -13.68
C SER A 367 -21.08 -23.36 -15.09
N ALA A 368 -21.83 -24.38 -15.53
CA ALA A 368 -22.64 -24.28 -16.74
C ALA A 368 -23.92 -23.43 -16.55
N GLN A 369 -24.28 -23.09 -15.30
CA GLN A 369 -25.49 -22.35 -14.97
C GLN A 369 -25.16 -20.88 -14.66
N ALA A 370 -25.61 -19.97 -15.53
CA ALA A 370 -25.31 -18.53 -15.44
C ALA A 370 -25.78 -17.86 -14.13
N ASN A 371 -26.80 -18.43 -13.46
CA ASN A 371 -27.35 -17.91 -12.20
C ASN A 371 -26.83 -18.63 -10.95
N LEU A 372 -25.94 -19.61 -11.10
CA LEU A 372 -25.36 -20.36 -10.00
C LEU A 372 -23.86 -20.55 -10.24
N PRO A 373 -23.04 -19.50 -10.02
CA PRO A 373 -21.59 -19.57 -10.24
C PRO A 373 -20.93 -20.55 -9.27
N GLU A 374 -19.86 -21.19 -9.72
CA GLU A 374 -18.92 -21.90 -8.83
C GLU A 374 -18.23 -20.88 -7.92
N ILE A 375 -18.16 -21.16 -6.62
CA ILE A 375 -17.48 -20.28 -5.67
C ILE A 375 -16.06 -20.81 -5.40
N LEU A 376 -15.06 -20.04 -5.80
CA LEU A 376 -13.67 -20.28 -5.44
C LEU A 376 -13.31 -19.43 -4.21
N ASN A 377 -13.19 -20.08 -3.05
CA ASN A 377 -12.86 -19.42 -1.78
C ASN A 377 -11.34 -19.25 -1.56
N ASP A 378 -10.58 -19.03 -2.64
CA ASP A 378 -9.15 -18.75 -2.58
C ASP A 378 -8.72 -17.88 -3.78
N ASN A 379 -7.49 -17.38 -3.76
CA ASN A 379 -6.85 -16.80 -4.93
C ASN A 379 -6.74 -17.88 -6.02
N GLY A 380 -7.28 -17.60 -7.20
CA GLY A 380 -7.28 -18.52 -8.33
C GLY A 380 -6.08 -18.30 -9.25
N VAL A 381 -5.53 -19.40 -9.77
CA VAL A 381 -4.45 -19.37 -10.75
C VAL A 381 -4.84 -20.20 -11.98
N VAL A 382 -4.75 -19.60 -13.15
CA VAL A 382 -4.92 -20.24 -14.46
C VAL A 382 -3.57 -20.20 -15.16
N THR A 383 -2.92 -21.35 -15.36
CA THR A 383 -1.53 -21.41 -15.90
C THR A 383 -1.45 -22.13 -17.25
N GLY A 384 -2.46 -21.98 -18.11
CA GLY A 384 -2.54 -22.77 -19.34
C GLY A 384 -3.21 -22.08 -20.51
N ASN A 385 -2.88 -22.57 -21.71
CA ASN A 385 -3.38 -22.08 -22.98
C ASN A 385 -4.75 -22.69 -23.33
N ASN A 386 -5.55 -21.98 -24.12
CA ASN A 386 -6.85 -22.46 -24.61
C ASN A 386 -7.83 -22.82 -23.48
N VAL A 387 -7.82 -22.05 -22.40
CA VAL A 387 -8.69 -22.27 -21.23
C VAL A 387 -9.99 -21.51 -21.37
N THR A 388 -11.10 -22.12 -20.96
CA THR A 388 -12.37 -21.41 -20.74
C THR A 388 -12.79 -21.52 -19.29
N VAL A 389 -12.94 -20.38 -18.63
CA VAL A 389 -13.54 -20.26 -17.30
C VAL A 389 -14.94 -19.66 -17.48
N ASN A 390 -15.99 -20.40 -17.13
CA ASN A 390 -17.36 -19.93 -17.25
C ASN A 390 -18.12 -20.04 -15.93
N GLY A 391 -18.74 -18.96 -15.45
CA GLY A 391 -19.58 -19.00 -14.25
C GLY A 391 -18.77 -19.23 -12.97
N LEU A 392 -17.76 -18.39 -12.74
CA LEU A 392 -16.90 -18.40 -11.54
C LEU A 392 -17.17 -17.15 -10.70
N SER A 393 -17.15 -17.29 -9.37
CA SER A 393 -17.13 -16.18 -8.44
C SER A 393 -16.06 -16.40 -7.37
N THR A 394 -15.24 -15.38 -7.08
CA THR A 394 -14.24 -15.42 -6.00
C THR A 394 -14.24 -14.09 -5.22
N PRO A 395 -14.11 -14.12 -3.88
CA PRO A 395 -13.92 -12.92 -3.07
C PRO A 395 -12.49 -12.34 -3.20
N TYR A 396 -11.55 -13.07 -3.82
CA TYR A 396 -10.14 -12.69 -3.90
C TYR A 396 -9.71 -12.39 -5.34
N ASN A 397 -8.49 -12.76 -5.72
CA ASN A 397 -7.89 -12.46 -7.01
C ASN A 397 -7.92 -13.66 -7.96
N LEU A 398 -7.78 -13.37 -9.26
CA LEU A 398 -7.55 -14.36 -10.30
C LEU A 398 -6.29 -13.99 -11.09
N TYR A 399 -5.30 -14.87 -11.11
CA TYR A 399 -4.11 -14.72 -11.94
C TYR A 399 -4.20 -15.61 -13.17
N ILE A 400 -3.87 -15.05 -14.34
CA ILE A 400 -3.97 -15.73 -15.62
C ILE A 400 -2.63 -15.63 -16.35
N GLU A 401 -1.99 -16.78 -16.54
CA GLU A 401 -0.77 -16.97 -17.30
C GLU A 401 -1.02 -18.04 -18.36
N GLY A 402 -1.32 -17.60 -19.57
CA GLY A 402 -1.64 -18.48 -20.69
C GLY A 402 -2.30 -17.72 -21.83
N ASN A 403 -2.09 -18.22 -23.05
CA ASN A 403 -2.66 -17.68 -24.27
C ASN A 403 -4.05 -18.25 -24.56
N ASN A 404 -4.92 -17.48 -25.22
CA ASN A 404 -6.25 -17.87 -25.63
C ASN A 404 -7.12 -18.31 -24.43
N VAL A 405 -7.11 -17.53 -23.35
CA VAL A 405 -7.98 -17.77 -22.19
C VAL A 405 -9.27 -16.96 -22.34
N THR A 406 -10.41 -17.62 -22.12
CA THR A 406 -11.74 -16.99 -22.13
C THR A 406 -12.32 -16.98 -20.73
N LEU A 407 -12.69 -15.80 -20.22
CA LEU A 407 -13.49 -15.63 -19.01
C LEU A 407 -14.92 -15.27 -19.42
N LYS A 408 -15.90 -16.04 -18.95
CA LYS A 408 -17.32 -15.79 -19.21
C LYS A 408 -18.13 -15.83 -17.92
N ASN A 409 -18.99 -14.85 -17.67
CA ASN A 409 -19.82 -14.79 -16.46
C ASN A 409 -18.97 -14.92 -15.18
N VAL A 410 -17.86 -14.17 -15.09
CA VAL A 410 -16.90 -14.28 -13.98
C VAL A 410 -17.02 -13.05 -13.08
N THR A 411 -17.12 -13.25 -11.76
CA THR A 411 -17.10 -12.18 -10.77
C THR A 411 -15.89 -12.35 -9.86
N VAL A 412 -15.04 -11.32 -9.79
CA VAL A 412 -13.83 -11.28 -8.96
C VAL A 412 -13.94 -10.06 -8.05
N GLN A 413 -14.12 -10.23 -6.75
CA GLN A 413 -14.22 -9.07 -5.85
C GLN A 413 -12.87 -8.36 -5.66
N GLY A 414 -11.76 -9.08 -5.83
CA GLY A 414 -10.41 -8.54 -5.95
C GLY A 414 -10.04 -8.16 -7.39
N GLY A 415 -8.76 -8.34 -7.72
CA GLY A 415 -8.18 -8.05 -9.02
C GLY A 415 -8.02 -9.28 -9.91
N ILE A 416 -8.05 -9.05 -11.22
CA ILE A 416 -7.62 -10.01 -12.24
C ILE A 416 -6.25 -9.57 -12.75
N ILE A 417 -5.25 -10.44 -12.66
CA ILE A 417 -3.90 -10.17 -13.17
C ILE A 417 -3.67 -11.03 -14.40
N ILE A 418 -3.26 -10.38 -15.49
CA ILE A 418 -3.24 -10.94 -16.83
C ILE A 418 -1.82 -10.92 -17.38
N ASN A 419 -1.26 -12.09 -17.65
CA ASN A 419 0.08 -12.26 -18.22
C ASN A 419 0.13 -13.36 -19.30
N PRO A 420 -0.55 -13.19 -20.45
CA PRO A 420 -0.65 -14.20 -21.51
C PRO A 420 0.60 -14.26 -22.41
N GLY A 421 1.57 -13.35 -22.20
CA GLY A 421 2.76 -13.18 -23.03
C GLY A 421 2.58 -12.16 -24.15
N ALA A 422 3.69 -11.75 -24.79
CA ALA A 422 3.72 -10.65 -25.77
C ALA A 422 2.88 -10.85 -27.04
N GLN A 423 2.35 -12.05 -27.29
CA GLN A 423 1.43 -12.38 -28.39
C GLN A 423 0.16 -13.07 -27.86
N GLY A 424 -0.05 -12.99 -26.55
CA GLY A 424 -1.11 -13.69 -25.86
C GLY A 424 -2.45 -12.99 -26.01
N GLU A 425 -3.51 -13.79 -26.05
CA GLU A 425 -4.90 -13.36 -26.16
C GLU A 425 -5.73 -13.74 -24.94
N ILE A 426 -6.56 -12.81 -24.47
CA ILE A 426 -7.55 -13.01 -23.42
C ILE A 426 -8.89 -12.43 -23.90
N ARG A 427 -9.96 -13.19 -23.73
CA ARG A 427 -11.34 -12.77 -24.03
C ARG A 427 -12.16 -12.74 -22.74
N MET A 428 -12.84 -11.64 -22.49
CA MET A 428 -13.69 -11.44 -21.32
C MET A 428 -15.10 -11.07 -21.77
N ASP A 429 -16.09 -11.80 -21.29
CA ASP A 429 -17.51 -11.56 -21.57
C ASP A 429 -18.33 -11.67 -20.28
N ASN A 430 -19.04 -10.60 -19.91
CA ASN A 430 -19.78 -10.53 -18.65
C ASN A 430 -18.88 -10.77 -17.42
N VAL A 431 -17.79 -10.01 -17.33
CA VAL A 431 -16.85 -10.03 -16.21
C VAL A 431 -17.10 -8.84 -15.28
N LYS A 432 -17.09 -9.08 -13.97
CA LYS A 432 -17.12 -8.01 -12.95
C LYS A 432 -15.86 -8.10 -12.10
N ALA A 433 -15.09 -7.02 -12.00
CA ALA A 433 -13.87 -7.00 -11.20
C ALA A 433 -13.58 -5.65 -10.54
N LYS A 434 -12.98 -5.66 -9.35
CA LYS A 434 -12.47 -4.42 -8.73
C LYS A 434 -11.31 -3.86 -9.54
N SER A 435 -10.40 -4.73 -10.00
CA SER A 435 -9.34 -4.30 -10.90
C SER A 435 -8.99 -5.34 -11.96
N ILE A 436 -8.43 -4.86 -13.07
CA ILE A 436 -7.69 -5.68 -14.03
C ILE A 436 -6.31 -5.08 -14.17
N LEU A 437 -5.27 -5.88 -14.00
CA LEU A 437 -3.88 -5.54 -14.26
C LEU A 437 -3.38 -6.34 -15.47
N VAL A 438 -3.09 -5.65 -16.57
CA VAL A 438 -2.55 -6.24 -17.80
C VAL A 438 -1.03 -6.08 -17.80
N LEU A 439 -0.32 -7.19 -17.68
CA LEU A 439 1.14 -7.26 -17.65
C LEU A 439 1.76 -7.55 -19.02
N SER A 440 0.99 -8.18 -19.90
CA SER A 440 1.41 -8.49 -21.27
C SER A 440 0.19 -8.80 -22.15
N GLY A 441 0.41 -8.84 -23.47
CA GLY A 441 -0.58 -9.26 -24.45
C GLY A 441 -0.13 -8.91 -25.86
N GLY A 442 -0.80 -9.47 -26.86
CA GLY A 442 -0.62 -9.07 -28.25
C GLY A 442 -1.28 -7.72 -28.58
N PRO A 443 -1.05 -7.17 -29.79
CA PRO A 443 -1.66 -5.92 -30.26
C PRO A 443 -3.19 -5.92 -30.35
N ASP A 444 -3.83 -7.09 -30.40
CA ASP A 444 -5.29 -7.30 -30.30
C ASP A 444 -5.62 -8.24 -29.12
N GLY A 445 -4.72 -8.27 -28.13
CA GLY A 445 -4.60 -9.34 -27.15
C GLY A 445 -5.75 -9.37 -26.15
N ILE A 446 -6.21 -8.24 -25.64
CA ILE A 446 -7.19 -8.21 -24.55
C ILE A 446 -8.53 -7.67 -25.06
N GLN A 447 -9.56 -8.52 -25.07
CA GLN A 447 -10.90 -8.17 -25.55
C GLN A 447 -11.92 -8.24 -24.41
N ILE A 448 -12.63 -7.15 -24.15
CA ILE A 448 -13.57 -7.03 -23.02
C ILE A 448 -14.96 -6.61 -23.51
N ALA A 449 -15.95 -7.47 -23.27
CA ALA A 449 -17.35 -7.27 -23.64
C ALA A 449 -18.28 -7.41 -22.43
N ASN A 450 -19.39 -6.68 -22.43
CA ASN A 450 -20.46 -6.78 -21.42
C ASN A 450 -20.00 -6.72 -19.95
N SER A 451 -18.89 -6.03 -19.64
CA SER A 451 -18.19 -6.15 -18.36
C SER A 451 -18.22 -4.86 -17.52
N GLU A 452 -18.15 -4.98 -16.20
CA GLU A 452 -18.11 -3.86 -15.25
C GLU A 452 -16.81 -3.91 -14.45
N ILE A 453 -15.88 -2.98 -14.70
CA ILE A 453 -14.55 -2.97 -14.09
C ILE A 453 -14.31 -1.64 -13.38
N ALA A 454 -13.94 -1.63 -12.10
CA ALA A 454 -13.69 -0.36 -11.41
C ALA A 454 -12.33 0.26 -11.78
N THR A 455 -11.30 -0.55 -12.02
CA THR A 455 -9.98 -0.04 -12.42
C THR A 455 -9.28 -0.96 -13.42
N LEU A 456 -8.81 -0.41 -14.54
CA LEU A 456 -7.89 -1.08 -15.46
C LEU A 456 -6.51 -0.47 -15.35
N ILE A 457 -5.47 -1.29 -15.19
CA ILE A 457 -4.08 -0.87 -15.22
C ILE A 457 -3.40 -1.63 -16.36
N VAL A 458 -2.75 -0.91 -17.28
CA VAL A 458 -2.01 -1.50 -18.40
C VAL A 458 -0.53 -1.18 -18.24
N GLU A 459 0.23 -2.22 -17.89
CA GLU A 459 1.68 -2.16 -17.64
C GLU A 459 2.40 -3.30 -18.36
N SER A 460 2.72 -3.08 -19.63
CA SER A 460 3.35 -4.09 -20.49
C SER A 460 4.68 -3.62 -21.04
N THR A 461 5.68 -4.51 -21.06
CA THR A 461 6.99 -4.23 -21.68
C THR A 461 6.97 -4.28 -23.21
N SER A 462 5.87 -4.77 -23.80
CA SER A 462 5.60 -4.79 -25.24
C SER A 462 4.27 -4.12 -25.57
N GLN A 463 4.06 -3.72 -26.83
CA GLN A 463 2.77 -3.19 -27.28
C GLN A 463 1.64 -4.20 -26.99
N VAL A 464 0.66 -3.78 -26.18
CA VAL A 464 -0.56 -4.55 -25.90
C VAL A 464 -1.80 -3.80 -26.36
N GLY A 465 -2.73 -4.49 -27.02
CA GLY A 465 -4.04 -3.94 -27.32
C GLY A 465 -5.07 -4.34 -26.29
N VAL A 466 -5.83 -3.35 -25.81
CA VAL A 466 -7.03 -3.55 -25.02
C VAL A 466 -8.21 -2.97 -25.77
N THR A 467 -9.17 -3.82 -26.14
CA THR A 467 -10.40 -3.41 -26.81
C THR A 467 -11.59 -3.58 -25.87
N VAL A 468 -12.34 -2.50 -25.65
CA VAL A 468 -13.59 -2.51 -24.89
C VAL A 468 -14.78 -2.29 -25.83
N THR A 469 -15.73 -3.22 -25.80
CA THR A 469 -16.89 -3.22 -26.70
C THR A 469 -18.18 -2.87 -25.98
N THR A 470 -19.27 -2.73 -26.74
CA THR A 470 -20.60 -2.39 -26.23
C THR A 470 -20.99 -3.23 -25.02
N GLY A 471 -21.53 -2.57 -24.00
CA GLY A 471 -21.91 -3.20 -22.73
C GLY A 471 -20.77 -3.25 -21.70
N THR A 472 -19.55 -2.85 -22.06
CA THR A 472 -18.43 -2.72 -21.12
C THR A 472 -18.30 -1.30 -20.59
N THR A 473 -18.19 -1.17 -19.26
CA THR A 473 -17.84 0.06 -18.55
C THR A 473 -16.64 -0.16 -17.65
N ILE A 474 -15.59 0.63 -17.86
CA ILE A 474 -14.46 0.76 -16.94
C ILE A 474 -14.57 2.13 -16.26
N GLU A 475 -14.48 2.21 -14.94
CA GLU A 475 -14.59 3.50 -14.25
C GLU A 475 -13.30 4.34 -14.36
N ASN A 476 -12.14 3.70 -14.16
CA ASN A 476 -10.82 4.34 -14.22
C ASN A 476 -9.83 3.45 -15.00
N THR A 477 -8.98 4.06 -15.81
CA THR A 477 -7.91 3.40 -16.56
C THR A 477 -6.59 4.12 -16.31
N VAL A 478 -5.54 3.36 -15.98
CA VAL A 478 -4.16 3.83 -15.90
C VAL A 478 -3.34 3.10 -16.95
N ALA A 479 -2.69 3.84 -17.85
CA ALA A 479 -1.83 3.27 -18.87
C ALA A 479 -0.39 3.79 -18.69
N SER A 480 0.53 2.88 -18.38
CA SER A 480 1.89 3.24 -17.95
C SER A 480 3.02 2.80 -18.86
N ALA A 481 2.66 2.14 -19.98
CA ALA A 481 3.63 1.53 -20.87
C ALA A 481 3.20 1.63 -22.35
N GLN A 482 3.57 0.66 -23.18
CA GLN A 482 3.19 0.63 -24.60
C GLN A 482 1.82 -0.04 -24.78
N ALA A 483 0.80 0.72 -25.15
CA ALA A 483 -0.55 0.18 -25.26
C ALA A 483 -1.40 0.85 -26.35
N THR A 484 -2.34 0.08 -26.91
CA THR A 484 -3.45 0.59 -27.71
C THR A 484 -4.73 0.42 -26.90
N LEU A 485 -5.43 1.51 -26.62
CA LEU A 485 -6.73 1.53 -25.96
C LEU A 485 -7.82 1.78 -27.01
N ASP A 486 -8.56 0.73 -27.36
CA ASP A 486 -9.62 0.78 -28.38
C ASP A 486 -11.03 0.75 -27.77
N ALA A 487 -11.67 1.92 -27.73
CA ALA A 487 -13.03 2.11 -27.25
C ALA A 487 -14.05 1.83 -28.37
N SER A 488 -14.15 0.57 -28.78
CA SER A 488 -15.04 0.05 -29.82
C SER A 488 -16.49 -0.14 -29.32
N GLY A 489 -17.05 0.90 -28.70
CA GLY A 489 -18.44 0.94 -28.20
C GLY A 489 -18.58 0.75 -26.68
N GLY A 490 -17.52 0.34 -25.99
CA GLY A 490 -17.42 0.41 -24.52
C GLY A 490 -16.79 1.72 -24.05
N SER A 491 -16.63 1.88 -22.73
CA SER A 491 -15.90 3.02 -22.15
C SER A 491 -14.72 2.57 -21.28
N PHE A 492 -13.60 3.27 -21.42
CA PHE A 492 -12.44 3.21 -20.51
C PHE A 492 -12.60 4.10 -19.26
N GLY A 493 -13.68 4.89 -19.22
CA GLY A 493 -13.91 5.89 -18.19
C GLY A 493 -12.79 6.92 -18.18
N LYS A 494 -12.34 7.26 -16.98
CA LYS A 494 -11.27 8.22 -16.75
C LYS A 494 -9.92 7.62 -17.07
N VAL A 495 -9.20 8.16 -18.07
CA VAL A 495 -7.89 7.61 -18.49
C VAL A 495 -6.75 8.49 -17.99
N VAL A 496 -5.78 7.91 -17.27
CA VAL A 496 -4.54 8.55 -16.83
C VAL A 496 -3.36 7.87 -17.53
N ILE A 497 -2.53 8.66 -18.19
CA ILE A 497 -1.31 8.20 -18.86
C ILE A 497 -0.12 8.77 -18.08
N SER A 498 0.63 7.89 -17.43
CA SER A 498 1.73 8.27 -16.55
C SER A 498 2.81 7.20 -16.53
N LYS A 499 4.06 7.62 -16.34
CA LYS A 499 5.20 6.72 -16.32
C LYS A 499 5.31 6.02 -14.96
N LEU A 500 4.97 4.72 -14.90
CA LEU A 500 5.16 3.89 -13.69
C LEU A 500 6.49 3.13 -13.70
N ALA A 501 6.96 2.71 -14.88
CA ALA A 501 8.20 1.97 -15.06
C ALA A 501 9.28 2.82 -15.76
N GLN A 502 10.45 2.24 -16.01
CA GLN A 502 11.57 2.94 -16.68
C GLN A 502 11.27 3.29 -18.16
N THR A 503 10.25 2.69 -18.76
CA THR A 503 9.84 2.94 -20.15
C THR A 503 8.94 4.16 -20.25
N GLU A 504 9.17 5.03 -21.23
CA GLU A 504 8.24 6.11 -21.54
C GLU A 504 6.92 5.53 -22.09
N PRO A 505 5.75 5.97 -21.58
CA PRO A 505 4.46 5.56 -22.11
C PRO A 505 4.32 5.95 -23.59
N ASN A 506 3.83 5.01 -24.41
CA ASN A 506 3.46 5.27 -25.79
C ASN A 506 2.07 4.68 -26.03
N ILE A 507 1.06 5.55 -26.01
CA ILE A 507 -0.35 5.17 -25.96
C ILE A 507 -1.05 5.55 -27.27
N GLU A 508 -1.64 4.56 -27.91
CA GLU A 508 -2.56 4.77 -29.01
C GLU A 508 -4.00 4.75 -28.52
N LEU A 509 -4.80 5.75 -28.92
CA LEU A 509 -6.22 5.85 -28.61
C LEU A 509 -7.04 5.59 -29.88
N GLN A 510 -7.96 4.63 -29.80
CA GLN A 510 -8.85 4.22 -30.88
C GLN A 510 -10.31 4.23 -30.42
N GLY A 511 -11.24 4.37 -31.36
CA GLY A 511 -12.68 4.37 -31.05
C GLY A 511 -13.20 5.70 -30.53
N THR A 512 -14.14 5.65 -29.57
CA THR A 512 -14.84 6.83 -29.03
C THR A 512 -14.67 6.92 -27.52
N PHE A 513 -14.04 7.98 -27.04
CA PHE A 513 -13.84 8.25 -25.62
C PHE A 513 -14.93 9.18 -25.08
N ASP A 514 -15.24 9.02 -23.79
CA ASP A 514 -16.23 9.84 -23.11
C ASP A 514 -15.70 11.25 -22.75
N ASP A 515 -16.58 12.06 -22.16
CA ASP A 515 -16.28 13.43 -21.75
C ASP A 515 -15.58 13.54 -20.39
N GLN A 516 -15.32 12.40 -19.71
CA GLN A 516 -14.59 12.39 -18.44
C GLN A 516 -13.11 12.77 -18.65
N GLY A 517 -12.60 12.59 -19.86
CA GLY A 517 -11.33 13.11 -20.34
C GLY A 517 -10.14 12.20 -20.10
N VAL A 518 -9.05 12.50 -20.81
CA VAL A 518 -7.76 11.81 -20.70
C VAL A 518 -6.76 12.73 -20.01
N ALA A 519 -6.13 12.33 -18.90
CA ALA A 519 -4.95 13.01 -18.35
C ALA A 519 -3.67 12.39 -18.89
N VAL A 520 -2.72 13.25 -19.23
CA VAL A 520 -1.37 12.88 -19.63
C VAL A 520 -0.38 13.60 -18.74
N VAL A 521 0.42 12.82 -18.03
CA VAL A 521 1.49 13.31 -17.16
C VAL A 521 2.79 13.41 -17.94
N GLU A 522 3.13 12.34 -18.66
CA GLU A 522 4.35 12.19 -19.46
C GLU A 522 4.15 11.12 -20.54
N GLY A 523 4.83 11.26 -21.68
CA GLY A 523 4.88 10.24 -22.74
C GLY A 523 4.27 10.68 -24.08
N VAL A 524 4.10 9.71 -24.97
CA VAL A 524 3.56 9.89 -26.32
C VAL A 524 2.11 9.41 -26.35
N VAL A 525 1.21 10.23 -26.86
CA VAL A 525 -0.21 9.87 -27.05
C VAL A 525 -0.62 10.14 -28.49
N THR A 526 -1.06 9.08 -29.18
CA THR A 526 -1.54 9.16 -30.55
C THR A 526 -3.01 8.77 -30.62
N ASN A 527 -3.90 9.72 -30.93
CA ASN A 527 -5.25 9.40 -31.37
C ASN A 527 -5.23 8.99 -32.85
N THR A 528 -5.45 7.71 -33.12
CA THR A 528 -5.55 7.17 -34.49
C THR A 528 -6.99 7.07 -34.98
N SER A 529 -7.98 7.44 -34.15
CA SER A 529 -9.40 7.46 -34.51
C SER A 529 -9.75 8.66 -35.40
N PRO A 530 -10.73 8.50 -36.33
CA PRO A 530 -11.34 9.65 -37.00
C PRO A 530 -12.13 10.54 -36.01
N ASN A 531 -12.60 9.98 -34.89
CA ASN A 531 -13.29 10.74 -33.86
C ASN A 531 -12.29 11.57 -33.04
N ARG A 532 -12.72 12.77 -32.65
CA ARG A 532 -11.93 13.64 -31.76
C ARG A 532 -12.04 13.17 -30.33
N ILE A 533 -10.93 13.18 -29.60
CA ILE A 533 -10.97 13.07 -28.13
C ILE A 533 -11.63 14.35 -27.58
N PRO A 534 -12.71 14.27 -26.78
CA PRO A 534 -13.45 15.44 -26.32
C PRO A 534 -12.58 16.41 -25.52
N VAL A 535 -11.87 15.91 -24.52
CA VAL A 535 -10.97 16.69 -23.65
C VAL A 535 -9.74 15.86 -23.29
N LEU A 536 -8.56 16.47 -23.44
CA LEU A 536 -7.30 15.96 -22.91
C LEU A 536 -6.66 16.98 -21.97
N TYR A 537 -6.30 16.55 -20.77
CA TYR A 537 -5.58 17.33 -19.77
C TYR A 537 -4.11 16.96 -19.80
N VAL A 538 -3.23 17.97 -19.84
CA VAL A 538 -1.79 17.78 -19.62
C VAL A 538 -1.45 18.28 -18.22
N VAL A 539 -0.93 17.37 -17.39
CA VAL A 539 -0.63 17.63 -15.97
C VAL A 539 0.77 17.12 -15.65
N SER A 540 1.79 17.97 -15.79
CA SER A 540 3.16 17.62 -15.42
C SER A 540 3.42 17.85 -13.93
N LEU A 541 4.19 16.94 -13.36
CA LEU A 541 4.74 16.99 -11.99
C LEU A 541 5.99 17.87 -11.91
N ASN A 542 6.73 18.02 -13.02
CA ASN A 542 7.83 18.96 -13.12
C ASN A 542 7.94 19.56 -14.55
N PRO A 543 8.58 20.73 -14.72
CA PRO A 543 8.66 21.42 -16.00
C PRO A 543 9.52 20.74 -17.07
N GLU A 544 10.29 19.71 -16.73
CA GLU A 544 11.16 18.99 -17.68
C GLU A 544 10.41 17.86 -18.40
N GLN A 545 9.31 17.38 -17.82
CA GLN A 545 8.48 16.32 -18.43
C GLN A 545 7.98 16.74 -19.82
N LYS A 546 8.05 15.77 -20.73
CA LYS A 546 7.68 15.93 -22.12
C LYS A 546 6.42 15.14 -22.43
N VAL A 547 5.50 15.80 -23.11
CA VAL A 547 4.28 15.19 -23.64
C VAL A 547 4.24 15.41 -25.13
N GLU A 548 4.14 14.32 -25.89
CA GLU A 548 3.99 14.36 -27.34
C GLU A 548 2.59 13.91 -27.73
N LEU A 549 1.88 14.74 -28.50
CA LEU A 549 0.50 14.50 -28.88
C LEU A 549 0.37 14.43 -30.40
N LYS A 550 -0.36 13.44 -30.90
CA LYS A 550 -0.69 13.28 -32.32
C LYS A 550 -2.16 12.91 -32.51
N GLY A 551 -2.83 13.56 -33.47
CA GLY A 551 -4.17 13.18 -33.90
C GLY A 551 -5.24 14.24 -33.64
N ASN A 552 -6.49 13.80 -33.51
CA ASN A 552 -7.66 14.68 -33.52
C ASN A 552 -8.18 14.94 -32.11
N TYR A 553 -8.27 16.21 -31.70
CA TYR A 553 -8.73 16.62 -30.38
C TYR A 553 -9.75 17.76 -30.48
N ASP A 554 -10.79 17.74 -29.64
CA ASP A 554 -11.71 18.85 -29.49
C ASP A 554 -11.08 19.91 -28.57
N GLN A 555 -10.64 19.51 -27.37
CA GLN A 555 -10.01 20.43 -26.43
C GLN A 555 -8.78 19.81 -25.76
N ILE A 556 -7.72 20.63 -25.64
CA ILE A 556 -6.52 20.31 -24.88
C ILE A 556 -6.34 21.37 -23.80
N VAL A 557 -6.19 20.95 -22.55
CA VAL A 557 -6.03 21.81 -21.38
C VAL A 557 -4.70 21.51 -20.70
N VAL A 558 -3.76 22.45 -20.79
CA VAL A 558 -2.48 22.35 -20.08
C VAL A 558 -2.63 23.00 -18.71
N VAL A 559 -2.59 22.18 -17.67
CA VAL A 559 -2.93 22.54 -16.28
C VAL A 559 -1.73 23.09 -15.52
N THR A 560 -0.56 22.49 -15.73
CA THR A 560 0.71 22.88 -15.11
C THR A 560 1.76 23.21 -16.18
N PRO A 561 2.84 23.94 -15.85
CA PRO A 561 3.92 24.19 -16.78
C PRO A 561 4.55 22.88 -17.29
N SER A 562 4.50 22.68 -18.60
CA SER A 562 4.92 21.44 -19.29
C SER A 562 5.59 21.75 -20.63
N ASN A 563 6.39 20.82 -21.15
CA ASN A 563 6.84 20.84 -22.54
C ASN A 563 5.91 19.95 -23.38
N VAL A 564 5.04 20.58 -24.16
CA VAL A 564 4.08 19.86 -25.01
C VAL A 564 4.46 20.03 -26.47
N THR A 565 4.68 18.91 -27.15
CA THR A 565 4.94 18.84 -28.59
C THR A 565 3.71 18.28 -29.28
N PHE A 566 3.21 19.00 -30.28
CA PHE A 566 2.19 18.48 -31.18
C PHE A 566 2.84 18.04 -32.48
N ASN A 567 2.59 16.79 -32.87
CA ASN A 567 3.20 16.17 -34.04
C ASN A 567 2.34 16.35 -35.31
N GLU A 568 2.97 16.19 -36.48
CA GLU A 568 2.36 16.39 -37.81
C GLU A 568 1.09 15.54 -38.01
N GLY A 569 0.12 16.14 -38.70
CA GLY A 569 -1.19 15.52 -38.99
C GLY A 569 -2.23 15.67 -37.89
N SER A 570 -1.95 16.47 -36.85
CA SER A 570 -2.91 16.73 -35.76
C SER A 570 -3.93 17.81 -36.14
N ALA A 571 -5.17 17.63 -35.68
CA ALA A 571 -6.24 18.62 -35.78
C ALA A 571 -6.83 18.92 -34.40
N ILE A 572 -6.74 20.16 -33.94
CA ILE A 572 -7.11 20.56 -32.58
C ILE A 572 -8.07 21.75 -32.63
N LYS A 573 -9.26 21.62 -32.04
CA LYS A 573 -10.22 22.76 -32.06
C LYS A 573 -9.85 23.85 -31.07
N MET A 574 -9.43 23.48 -29.86
CA MET A 574 -9.10 24.42 -28.80
C MET A 574 -7.91 23.97 -27.97
N ILE A 575 -6.98 24.89 -27.72
CA ILE A 575 -5.95 24.74 -26.69
C ILE A 575 -6.18 25.82 -25.63
N ALA A 576 -6.30 25.39 -24.37
CA ALA A 576 -6.27 26.24 -23.19
C ALA A 576 -4.96 25.96 -22.43
N ASN A 577 -4.18 27.00 -22.14
CA ASN A 577 -2.88 26.86 -21.51
C ASN A 577 -2.69 27.98 -20.47
N LYS A 578 -2.10 27.63 -19.34
CA LYS A 578 -1.51 28.54 -18.37
C LYS A 578 -0.03 28.19 -18.20
N ASP A 579 0.86 29.04 -18.70
CA ASP A 579 2.32 28.96 -18.46
C ASP A 579 3.06 27.70 -19.00
N ALA A 580 2.66 27.11 -20.14
CA ALA A 580 3.40 26.00 -20.79
C ALA A 580 4.16 26.41 -22.07
N ASN A 581 5.28 25.72 -22.32
CA ASN A 581 6.05 25.81 -23.57
C ASN A 581 5.40 24.87 -24.61
N LEU A 582 4.77 25.45 -25.63
CA LEU A 582 4.13 24.69 -26.71
C LEU A 582 5.03 24.67 -27.94
N THR A 583 5.40 23.49 -28.40
CA THR A 583 6.03 23.28 -29.70
C THR A 583 4.97 22.76 -30.66
N VAL A 584 4.66 23.54 -31.70
CA VAL A 584 3.62 23.22 -32.69
C VAL A 584 4.31 23.06 -34.04
N ASP A 585 4.21 21.88 -34.64
CA ASP A 585 4.65 21.68 -36.02
C ASP A 585 3.84 22.55 -37.01
N SER A 586 4.51 23.08 -38.03
CA SER A 586 3.92 23.96 -39.05
C SER A 586 2.77 23.34 -39.86
N SER A 587 2.65 22.01 -39.85
CA SER A 587 1.64 21.23 -40.58
C SER A 587 0.30 21.06 -39.83
N ILE A 588 0.17 21.58 -38.60
CA ILE A 588 -0.98 21.33 -37.73
C ILE A 588 -2.16 22.26 -38.04
N VAL A 589 -3.37 21.69 -38.02
CA VAL A 589 -4.63 22.45 -38.16
C VAL A 589 -5.13 22.86 -36.78
N LEU A 590 -5.01 24.16 -36.47
CA LEU A 590 -5.55 24.78 -35.26
C LEU A 590 -6.80 25.61 -35.61
N GLU A 591 -7.97 25.18 -35.15
CA GLU A 591 -9.23 25.89 -35.41
C GLU A 591 -9.47 27.03 -34.40
N GLY A 592 -8.71 27.06 -33.29
CA GLY A 592 -8.74 28.11 -32.28
C GLY A 592 -7.65 27.99 -31.20
N ILE A 593 -6.99 29.10 -30.86
CA ILE A 593 -6.06 29.20 -29.72
C ILE A 593 -6.56 30.29 -28.79
N THR A 594 -6.76 29.97 -27.51
CA THR A 594 -7.00 30.98 -26.49
C THR A 594 -5.81 31.01 -25.54
N ARG A 595 -4.91 31.99 -25.74
CA ARG A 595 -3.83 32.30 -24.80
C ARG A 595 -4.42 33.15 -23.68
N GLN A 596 -4.38 32.68 -22.44
CA GLN A 596 -4.75 33.49 -21.27
C GLN A 596 -3.51 34.08 -20.61
#